data_AF-A0A6G6Y9Q2-F1
#
_entry.id   AF-A0A6G6Y9Q2-F1
#
_cell.length_a   1.000
_cell.length_b   1.000
_cell.length_c   1.000
_cell.angle_alpha   90.00
_cell.angle_beta   90.00
_cell.angle_gamma   90.00
#
_symmetry.space_group_name_H-M   'P 1'
#
loop_
_entity.id
_entity.type
_entity.pdbx_description
1 polymer ?
#
loop_
_entity_poly.entity_id
_entity_poly.type
_entity_poly.pdbx_seq_one_letter_code
_entity_poly.pdbx_strand_id
1 'polypeptide(L)'
;MDDGVAKTRGTGDIPAMPAFASRILACLFPLLLGSCSYSYSLKAVAIEGRLAFVVDSTSSRGASCIRSIEVSVDDDGPKAQPEPGDDVALVTRGGVYWWDFRAVGTCENDFPVYYGAPLKGPPARESIGQVKPKPLKRGVLYQVTTTGSGSGSGSGWFRISPDGRIESYVDDPTPPIRDDNGYVSA
;
A
#
# COMPACT_ATOMS: atom_id res chain seq x y z
N MET A 1 55.51 -22.06 29.24
CA MET A 1 55.06 -23.22 28.45
C MET A 1 53.98 -22.71 27.54
N ASP A 2 54.18 -22.31 26.29
CA ASP A 2 55.27 -22.29 25.32
C ASP A 2 54.74 -21.28 24.27
N ASP A 3 55.42 -20.17 24.02
CA ASP A 3 56.45 -19.98 22.99
C ASP A 3 55.92 -19.74 21.56
N GLY A 4 56.21 -18.54 21.05
CA GLY A 4 56.51 -18.28 19.64
C GLY A 4 55.30 -18.09 18.70
N VAL A 5 55.37 -17.37 17.58
CA VAL A 5 56.50 -16.84 16.82
C VAL A 5 55.96 -15.68 15.97
N ALA A 6 56.69 -14.57 15.97
CA ALA A 6 56.53 -13.48 15.01
C ALA A 6 57.02 -13.89 13.61
N LYS A 7 56.31 -13.51 12.54
CA LYS A 7 56.89 -13.51 11.18
C LYS A 7 56.67 -12.19 10.46
N THR A 8 57.80 -11.65 10.05
CA THR A 8 58.05 -10.35 9.42
C THR A 8 57.99 -10.41 7.89
N ARG A 9 57.76 -9.22 7.33
CA ARG A 9 58.22 -8.66 6.03
C ARG A 9 57.64 -9.19 4.72
N GLY A 10 57.14 -8.21 3.96
CA GLY A 10 57.00 -8.23 2.51
C GLY A 10 56.68 -6.82 2.00
N THR A 11 57.63 -5.89 2.09
CA THR A 11 57.60 -4.63 1.32
C THR A 11 57.95 -4.97 -0.12
N GLY A 12 56.92 -5.14 -0.96
CA GLY A 12 57.05 -5.28 -2.40
C GLY A 12 57.08 -3.91 -3.06
N ASP A 13 58.12 -3.67 -3.84
CA ASP A 13 58.37 -2.48 -4.64
C ASP A 13 57.18 -2.15 -5.58
N ILE A 14 56.73 -0.90 -5.53
CA ILE A 14 55.73 -0.36 -6.46
C ILE A 14 56.48 0.23 -7.66
N PRO A 15 56.33 -0.30 -8.88
CA PRO A 15 56.89 0.32 -10.07
C PRO A 15 56.17 1.65 -10.39
N ALA A 16 56.98 2.65 -10.74
CA ALA A 16 56.53 3.95 -11.21
C ALA A 16 55.66 3.80 -12.47
N MET A 17 54.43 4.32 -12.43
CA MET A 17 53.56 4.39 -13.61
C MET A 17 53.93 5.58 -14.48
N PRO A 18 54.02 5.41 -15.81
CA PRO A 18 54.16 6.52 -16.74
C PRO A 18 52.88 7.35 -16.80
N ALA A 19 53.06 8.68 -16.84
CA ALA A 19 52.03 9.66 -17.08
C ALA A 19 51.47 9.50 -18.49
N PHE A 20 50.32 8.82 -18.62
CA PHE A 20 49.49 8.89 -19.81
C PHE A 20 48.36 9.89 -19.59
N ALA A 21 48.56 11.07 -20.16
CA ALA A 21 47.49 11.98 -20.50
C ALA A 21 46.53 11.27 -21.46
N SER A 22 45.32 10.98 -21.02
CA SER A 22 44.19 10.77 -21.93
C SER A 22 42.91 11.20 -21.23
N ARG A 23 42.30 12.25 -21.78
CA ARG A 23 41.03 12.80 -21.35
C ARG A 23 39.93 11.77 -21.65
N ILE A 24 39.53 11.01 -20.63
CA ILE A 24 38.23 10.35 -20.63
C ILE A 24 37.53 10.82 -19.37
N LEU A 25 36.74 11.88 -19.53
CA LEU A 25 35.71 12.28 -18.58
C LEU A 25 34.67 11.16 -18.60
N ALA A 26 34.94 10.09 -17.87
CA ALA A 26 33.98 9.03 -17.61
C ALA A 26 32.87 9.64 -16.76
N CYS A 27 31.86 10.21 -17.44
CA CYS A 27 30.58 10.50 -16.83
C CYS A 27 29.98 9.17 -16.36
N LEU A 28 30.35 8.77 -15.14
CA LEU A 28 29.55 7.93 -14.27
C LEU A 28 28.19 8.62 -14.13
N PHE A 29 27.32 8.42 -15.10
CA PHE A 29 25.89 8.61 -14.90
C PHE A 29 25.48 7.48 -13.96
N PRO A 30 25.20 7.73 -12.66
CA PRO A 30 24.44 6.76 -11.91
C PRO A 30 23.16 6.55 -12.70
N LEU A 31 22.99 5.35 -13.25
CA LEU A 31 21.69 4.88 -13.72
C LEU A 31 20.78 4.95 -12.50
N LEU A 32 20.12 6.10 -12.35
CA LEU A 32 19.06 6.34 -11.39
C LEU A 32 17.94 5.38 -11.80
N LEU A 33 18.01 4.15 -11.29
CA LEU A 33 16.94 3.17 -11.26
C LEU A 33 15.85 3.70 -10.31
N GLY A 34 15.33 4.88 -10.60
CA GLY A 34 14.16 5.43 -9.95
C GLY A 34 13.00 4.52 -10.30
N SER A 35 12.69 3.58 -9.42
CA SER A 35 11.45 2.85 -9.47
C SER A 35 10.33 3.89 -9.38
N CYS A 36 9.66 4.16 -10.51
CA CYS A 36 8.53 5.07 -10.56
C CYS A 36 7.36 4.42 -9.82
N SER A 37 7.33 4.52 -8.49
CA SER A 37 6.08 4.32 -7.75
C SER A 37 5.11 5.43 -8.13
N TYR A 38 3.82 5.10 -8.14
CA TYR A 38 2.78 6.08 -8.38
C TYR A 38 1.61 5.80 -7.46
N SER A 39 0.93 6.86 -7.04
CA SER A 39 -0.31 6.77 -6.30
C SER A 39 -1.49 7.20 -7.18
N TYR A 40 -2.68 6.70 -6.87
CA TYR A 40 -3.94 7.14 -7.47
C TYR A 40 -5.03 7.25 -6.42
N SER A 41 -5.99 8.13 -6.66
CA SER A 41 -7.13 8.31 -5.77
C SER A 41 -8.23 7.31 -6.12
N LEU A 42 -8.86 6.73 -5.10
CA LEU A 42 -10.04 5.88 -5.23
C LEU A 42 -11.29 6.64 -4.82
N LYS A 43 -12.40 6.28 -5.45
CA LYS A 43 -13.73 6.74 -5.08
C LYS A 43 -14.65 5.56 -4.83
N ALA A 44 -15.41 5.62 -3.74
CA ALA A 44 -16.51 4.71 -3.50
C ALA A 44 -17.78 5.22 -4.21
N VAL A 45 -18.46 4.34 -4.92
CA VAL A 45 -19.67 4.66 -5.68
C VAL A 45 -20.72 3.54 -5.53
N ALA A 46 -21.99 3.90 -5.74
CA ALA A 46 -23.07 2.92 -5.88
C ALA A 46 -23.24 2.56 -7.35
N ILE A 47 -23.00 1.31 -7.71
CA ILE A 47 -23.31 0.77 -9.05
C ILE A 47 -24.37 -0.32 -8.84
N GLU A 48 -25.56 -0.13 -9.41
CA GLU A 48 -26.68 -1.07 -9.29
C GLU A 48 -27.05 -1.41 -7.83
N GLY A 49 -26.97 -0.41 -6.94
CA GLY A 49 -27.25 -0.58 -5.52
C GLY A 49 -26.17 -1.30 -4.72
N ARG A 50 -25.01 -1.59 -5.33
CA ARG A 50 -23.86 -2.24 -4.69
C ARG A 50 -22.72 -1.25 -4.53
N LEU A 51 -22.03 -1.32 -3.39
CA LEU A 51 -20.80 -0.56 -3.16
C LEU A 51 -19.70 -1.08 -4.08
N ALA A 52 -19.10 -0.17 -4.85
CA ALA A 52 -17.96 -0.44 -5.70
C ALA A 52 -16.90 0.66 -5.54
N PHE A 53 -15.66 0.28 -5.80
CA PHE A 53 -14.51 1.16 -5.82
C PHE A 53 -14.08 1.39 -7.27
N VAL A 54 -13.81 2.64 -7.61
CA VAL A 54 -13.31 3.07 -8.93
C VAL A 54 -12.13 4.01 -8.74
N VAL A 55 -11.29 4.15 -9.77
CA VAL A 55 -10.28 5.21 -9.79
C VAL A 55 -10.96 6.55 -9.96
N ASP A 56 -10.60 7.54 -9.15
CA ASP A 56 -11.12 8.90 -9.31
C ASP A 56 -10.62 9.49 -10.64
N SER A 57 -11.56 10.02 -11.43
CA SER A 57 -11.28 10.73 -12.68
C SER A 57 -10.36 11.95 -12.51
N THR A 58 -10.26 12.53 -11.31
CA THR A 58 -9.36 13.65 -11.02
C THR A 58 -7.95 13.20 -10.62
N SER A 59 -7.73 11.89 -10.49
CA SER A 59 -6.41 11.35 -10.16
C SER A 59 -5.41 11.65 -11.28
N SER A 60 -4.22 12.14 -10.92
CA SER A 60 -3.14 12.45 -11.87
C SER A 60 -2.57 11.20 -12.57
N ARG A 61 -2.84 10.02 -12.00
CA ARG A 61 -2.44 8.71 -12.51
C ARG A 61 -3.64 7.77 -12.50
N GLY A 62 -3.76 6.95 -13.53
CA GLY A 62 -4.78 5.90 -13.59
C GLY A 62 -4.21 4.54 -13.20
N ALA A 63 -5.09 3.67 -12.71
CA ALA A 63 -4.86 2.23 -12.65
C ALA A 63 -6.04 1.52 -13.31
N SER A 64 -5.77 0.51 -14.13
CA SER A 64 -6.84 -0.28 -14.76
C SER A 64 -7.30 -1.44 -13.87
N CYS A 65 -6.45 -1.90 -12.96
CA CYS A 65 -6.69 -3.10 -12.14
C CYS A 65 -5.89 -3.10 -10.83
N ILE A 66 -6.19 -4.10 -10.00
CA ILE A 66 -5.56 -4.32 -8.70
C ILE A 66 -5.10 -5.77 -8.48
N ARG A 67 -4.27 -5.97 -7.47
CA ARG A 67 -3.91 -7.30 -6.94
C ARG A 67 -4.22 -7.44 -5.45
N SER A 68 -4.38 -6.34 -4.74
CA SER A 68 -4.85 -6.33 -3.35
C SER A 68 -5.86 -5.22 -3.13
N ILE A 69 -6.76 -5.46 -2.18
CA ILE A 69 -7.69 -4.47 -1.65
C ILE A 69 -7.83 -4.68 -0.15
N GLU A 70 -7.83 -3.58 0.58
CA GLU A 70 -8.11 -3.52 2.00
C GLU A 70 -9.19 -2.47 2.24
N VAL A 71 -10.18 -2.80 3.06
CA VAL A 71 -11.15 -1.86 3.61
C VAL A 71 -11.05 -1.93 5.12
N SER A 72 -10.79 -0.81 5.75
CA SER A 72 -10.56 -0.69 7.19
C SER A 72 -11.22 0.57 7.75
N VAL A 73 -11.28 0.64 9.07
CA VAL A 73 -11.64 1.85 9.82
C VAL A 73 -10.40 2.33 10.59
N ASP A 74 -10.35 3.62 10.90
CA ASP A 74 -9.30 4.17 11.75
C ASP A 74 -9.28 3.52 13.15
N ASP A 75 -8.24 3.85 13.93
CA ASP A 75 -7.99 3.23 15.23
C ASP A 75 -9.18 3.34 16.20
N ASP A 76 -9.88 4.47 16.19
CA ASP A 76 -11.06 4.76 17.03
C ASP A 76 -12.39 4.25 16.42
N GLY A 77 -12.35 3.71 15.22
CA GLY A 77 -13.52 3.18 14.53
C GLY A 77 -14.07 1.90 15.20
N PRO A 78 -15.37 1.60 15.04
CA PRO A 78 -15.94 0.38 15.57
C PRO A 78 -15.30 -0.83 14.89
N LYS A 79 -14.65 -1.70 15.64
CA LYS A 79 -14.03 -2.91 15.10
C LYS A 79 -15.10 -3.95 14.70
N ALA A 80 -14.82 -4.70 13.65
CA ALA A 80 -15.67 -5.83 13.25
C ALA A 80 -15.42 -7.05 14.14
N GLN A 81 -16.28 -8.07 14.03
CA GLN A 81 -16.05 -9.36 14.68
C GLN A 81 -15.36 -10.31 13.69
N PRO A 82 -14.28 -11.01 14.11
CA PRO A 82 -13.63 -11.99 13.26
C PRO A 82 -14.51 -13.22 13.05
N GLU A 83 -14.47 -13.79 11.86
CA GLU A 83 -15.14 -15.04 11.47
C GLU A 83 -14.13 -16.18 11.24
N PRO A 84 -14.58 -17.44 11.18
CA PRO A 84 -13.71 -18.56 10.83
C PRO A 84 -12.99 -18.35 9.48
N GLY A 85 -11.66 -18.40 9.54
CA GLY A 85 -10.76 -18.21 8.41
C GLY A 85 -10.19 -16.78 8.28
N ASP A 86 -10.63 -15.83 9.10
CA ASP A 86 -10.03 -14.51 9.11
C ASP A 86 -8.69 -14.48 9.86
N ASP A 87 -7.82 -13.56 9.45
CA ASP A 87 -6.76 -13.07 10.30
C ASP A 87 -7.34 -12.24 11.45
N VAL A 88 -7.39 -12.84 12.64
CA VAL A 88 -7.95 -12.23 13.85
C VAL A 88 -7.24 -10.92 14.21
N ALA A 89 -5.93 -10.82 13.99
CA ALA A 89 -5.17 -9.63 14.34
C ALA A 89 -5.55 -8.44 13.47
N LEU A 90 -5.77 -8.66 12.17
CA LEU A 90 -6.18 -7.60 11.26
C LEU A 90 -7.59 -7.09 11.57
N VAL A 91 -8.51 -7.99 11.91
CA VAL A 91 -9.87 -7.59 12.28
C VAL A 91 -9.88 -6.81 13.61
N THR A 92 -9.26 -7.38 14.66
CA THR A 92 -9.41 -6.85 16.02
C THR A 92 -8.50 -5.67 16.32
N ARG A 93 -7.27 -5.64 15.78
CA ARG A 93 -6.30 -4.56 15.99
C ARG A 93 -6.26 -3.61 14.81
N GLY A 94 -6.24 -4.14 13.60
CA GLY A 94 -6.17 -3.34 12.37
C GLY A 94 -7.49 -2.69 11.96
N GLY A 95 -8.62 -3.05 12.56
CA GLY A 95 -9.93 -2.53 12.13
C GLY A 95 -10.31 -2.92 10.71
N VAL A 96 -9.75 -4.01 10.19
CA VAL A 96 -9.99 -4.46 8.82
C VAL A 96 -11.38 -5.09 8.71
N TYR A 97 -12.15 -4.58 7.76
CA TYR A 97 -13.49 -5.04 7.37
C TYR A 97 -13.46 -5.94 6.13
N TRP A 98 -12.45 -5.80 5.28
CA TRP A 98 -12.27 -6.69 4.14
C TRP A 98 -10.82 -6.64 3.69
N TRP A 99 -10.22 -7.79 3.42
CA TRP A 99 -8.88 -7.85 2.85
C TRP A 99 -8.69 -9.06 1.96
N ASP A 100 -8.21 -8.81 0.74
CA ASP A 100 -7.86 -9.84 -0.24
C ASP A 100 -6.57 -9.44 -0.98
N PHE A 101 -5.65 -10.38 -1.16
CA PHE A 101 -4.39 -10.19 -1.88
C PHE A 101 -4.03 -11.43 -2.72
N ARG A 102 -3.85 -11.22 -4.02
CA ARG A 102 -3.51 -12.24 -5.02
C ARG A 102 -2.10 -12.06 -5.59
N ALA A 103 -1.40 -13.18 -5.81
CA ALA A 103 -0.12 -13.24 -6.51
C ALA A 103 -0.36 -13.24 -8.03
N VAL A 104 -0.92 -12.15 -8.55
CA VAL A 104 -1.05 -11.94 -9.99
C VAL A 104 0.11 -11.07 -10.48
N GLY A 105 0.85 -11.57 -11.49
CA GLY A 105 1.85 -10.79 -12.21
C GLY A 105 1.24 -9.89 -13.30
N THR A 106 -0.04 -10.12 -13.59
CA THR A 106 -0.84 -9.51 -14.66
C THR A 106 -2.03 -8.75 -14.07
N CYS A 107 -2.66 -7.96 -14.93
CA CYS A 107 -3.80 -7.10 -14.62
C CYS A 107 -5.11 -7.90 -14.76
N GLU A 108 -5.53 -8.63 -13.71
CA GLU A 108 -6.69 -9.56 -13.79
C GLU A 108 -7.96 -9.06 -13.07
N ASN A 109 -7.82 -8.10 -12.16
CA ASN A 109 -8.91 -7.56 -11.36
C ASN A 109 -9.16 -6.09 -11.71
N ASP A 110 -9.89 -5.89 -12.80
CA ASP A 110 -10.18 -4.56 -13.31
C ASP A 110 -11.14 -3.78 -12.41
N PHE A 111 -11.08 -2.45 -12.47
CA PHE A 111 -12.11 -1.59 -11.92
C PHE A 111 -13.39 -1.63 -12.78
N PRO A 112 -14.60 -1.48 -12.19
CA PRO A 112 -14.88 -1.30 -10.76
C PRO A 112 -14.68 -2.57 -9.94
N VAL A 113 -14.17 -2.42 -8.71
CA VAL A 113 -14.04 -3.52 -7.75
C VAL A 113 -15.19 -3.45 -6.76
N TYR A 114 -16.09 -4.44 -6.76
CA TYR A 114 -17.22 -4.49 -5.84
C TYR A 114 -16.78 -4.93 -4.45
N TYR A 115 -17.35 -4.30 -3.40
CA TYR A 115 -17.06 -4.67 -2.02
C TYR A 115 -17.36 -6.16 -1.76
N GLY A 116 -16.36 -6.88 -1.27
CA GLY A 116 -16.45 -8.30 -0.96
C GLY A 116 -16.39 -9.24 -2.16
N ALA A 117 -16.20 -8.73 -3.38
CA ALA A 117 -16.00 -9.59 -4.54
C ALA A 117 -14.62 -10.27 -4.47
N PRO A 118 -14.52 -11.60 -4.66
CA PRO A 118 -13.23 -12.28 -4.61
C PRO A 118 -12.33 -11.80 -5.76
N LEU A 119 -11.07 -11.52 -5.44
CA LEU A 119 -10.07 -11.24 -6.47
C LEU A 119 -9.66 -12.53 -7.19
N LYS A 120 -9.46 -12.45 -8.50
CA LYS A 120 -8.94 -13.51 -9.36
C LYS A 120 -7.45 -13.73 -9.13
N GLY A 121 -7.04 -14.98 -9.35
CA GLY A 121 -5.67 -15.44 -9.23
C GLY A 121 -5.40 -16.22 -7.94
N PRO A 122 -4.20 -16.81 -7.83
CA PRO A 122 -3.80 -17.53 -6.63
C PRO A 122 -3.62 -16.55 -5.45
N PRO A 123 -3.91 -16.96 -4.20
CA PRO A 123 -3.58 -16.19 -3.01
C PRO A 123 -2.10 -15.79 -3.01
N ALA A 124 -1.78 -14.57 -2.55
CA ALA A 124 -0.42 -14.07 -2.62
C ALA A 124 0.59 -14.95 -1.87
N ARG A 125 0.23 -15.35 -0.64
CA ARG A 125 0.85 -16.40 0.19
C ARG A 125 -0.16 -16.83 1.25
N GLU A 126 -0.10 -18.07 1.72
CA GLU A 126 -0.93 -18.52 2.85
C GLU A 126 -0.67 -17.71 4.13
N SER A 127 0.57 -17.25 4.32
CA SER A 127 0.98 -16.50 5.51
C SER A 127 0.52 -15.04 5.55
N ILE A 128 0.01 -14.52 4.44
CA ILE A 128 -0.34 -13.09 4.39
C ILE A 128 -1.63 -12.84 5.17
N GLY A 129 -2.48 -13.82 5.43
CA GLY A 129 -3.77 -13.61 6.09
C GLY A 129 -4.83 -13.11 5.11
N GLN A 130 -6.09 -13.21 5.50
CA GLN A 130 -7.23 -12.76 4.69
C GLN A 130 -8.33 -12.30 5.65
N VAL A 131 -9.18 -11.37 5.22
CA VAL A 131 -10.38 -10.99 5.98
C VAL A 131 -11.57 -11.05 5.06
N LYS A 132 -12.54 -11.93 5.35
CA LYS A 132 -13.82 -11.99 4.63
C LYS A 132 -14.56 -10.65 4.79
N PRO A 133 -15.33 -10.21 3.78
CA PRO A 133 -16.03 -8.93 3.84
C PRO A 133 -17.03 -8.90 5.00
N LYS A 134 -16.91 -7.88 5.86
CA LYS A 134 -17.77 -7.64 7.02
C LYS A 134 -18.92 -6.69 6.68
N PRO A 135 -20.07 -6.79 7.36
CA PRO A 135 -21.14 -5.81 7.21
C PRO A 135 -20.65 -4.40 7.56
N LEU A 136 -20.72 -3.49 6.60
CA LEU A 136 -20.41 -2.08 6.81
C LEU A 136 -21.52 -1.41 7.62
N LYS A 137 -21.16 -0.46 8.47
CA LYS A 137 -22.06 0.30 9.33
C LYS A 137 -22.28 1.69 8.73
N ARG A 138 -23.52 2.18 8.78
CA ARG A 138 -23.84 3.56 8.38
C ARG A 138 -23.20 4.55 9.36
N GLY A 139 -22.82 5.71 8.86
CA GLY A 139 -22.17 6.79 9.63
C GLY A 139 -20.69 6.55 9.94
N VAL A 140 -20.16 5.35 9.69
CA VAL A 140 -18.75 5.02 9.91
C VAL A 140 -17.93 5.44 8.68
N LEU A 141 -16.80 6.09 8.94
CA LEU A 141 -15.81 6.41 7.93
C LEU A 141 -14.90 5.19 7.73
N TYR A 142 -14.75 4.79 6.48
CA TYR A 142 -13.90 3.69 6.06
C TYR A 142 -12.82 4.21 5.12
N GLN A 143 -11.63 3.63 5.23
CA GLN A 143 -10.58 3.76 4.24
C GLN A 143 -10.61 2.54 3.32
N VAL A 144 -10.42 2.76 2.02
CA VAL A 144 -10.10 1.71 1.06
C VAL A 144 -8.68 1.96 0.55
N THR A 145 -7.86 0.92 0.54
CA THR A 145 -6.55 0.95 -0.11
C THR A 145 -6.42 -0.20 -1.09
N THR A 146 -5.67 0.00 -2.17
CA THR A 146 -5.40 -1.02 -3.18
C THR A 146 -3.93 -1.01 -3.58
N THR A 147 -3.43 -2.14 -4.05
CA THR A 147 -2.19 -2.17 -4.83
C THR A 147 -2.48 -2.63 -6.26
N GLY A 148 -1.93 -1.90 -7.23
CA GLY A 148 -2.07 -2.16 -8.66
C GLY A 148 -1.02 -3.15 -9.18
N SER A 149 -0.96 -3.29 -10.50
CA SER A 149 0.19 -3.90 -11.17
C SER A 149 1.45 -3.04 -10.97
N GLY A 150 2.60 -3.70 -10.79
CA GLY A 150 3.87 -3.01 -10.54
C GLY A 150 3.95 -2.37 -9.14
N SER A 151 4.26 -1.07 -9.11
CA SER A 151 4.52 -0.24 -7.93
C SER A 151 3.39 0.77 -7.62
N GLY A 152 2.22 0.61 -8.25
CA GLY A 152 1.08 1.52 -8.07
C GLY A 152 0.29 1.23 -6.78
N SER A 153 -0.08 2.27 -6.03
CA SER A 153 -0.98 2.17 -4.86
C SER A 153 -2.17 3.12 -4.98
N GLY A 154 -3.34 2.66 -4.54
CA GLY A 154 -4.57 3.44 -4.52
C GLY A 154 -5.07 3.66 -3.11
N SER A 155 -5.66 4.81 -2.83
CA SER A 155 -6.35 5.06 -1.55
C SER A 155 -7.54 5.99 -1.73
N GLY A 156 -8.53 5.84 -0.87
CA GLY A 156 -9.66 6.75 -0.76
C GLY A 156 -10.44 6.48 0.52
N TRP A 157 -11.30 7.42 0.88
CA TRP A 157 -12.15 7.32 2.06
C TRP A 157 -13.62 7.38 1.65
N PHE A 158 -14.47 6.74 2.44
CA PHE A 158 -15.90 6.78 2.19
C PHE A 158 -16.73 6.57 3.46
N ARG A 159 -17.96 7.06 3.41
CA ARG A 159 -18.96 6.88 4.44
C ARG A 159 -20.29 6.52 3.79
N ILE A 160 -21.01 5.59 4.40
CA ILE A 160 -22.40 5.31 4.03
C ILE A 160 -23.28 6.18 4.93
N SER A 161 -23.96 7.18 4.38
CA SER A 161 -24.83 8.07 5.14
C SER A 161 -26.05 7.33 5.72
N PRO A 162 -26.77 7.91 6.70
CA PRO A 162 -27.96 7.28 7.28
C PRO A 162 -29.05 6.89 6.27
N ASP A 163 -29.20 7.66 5.19
CA ASP A 163 -30.13 7.41 4.07
C ASP A 163 -29.58 6.42 3.03
N GLY A 164 -28.36 5.90 3.21
CA GLY A 164 -27.76 4.88 2.35
C GLY A 164 -26.99 5.42 1.15
N ARG A 165 -26.82 6.73 1.02
CA ARG A 165 -25.93 7.31 0.00
C ARG A 165 -24.47 7.04 0.36
N ILE A 166 -23.63 6.99 -0.67
CA ILE A 166 -22.18 6.86 -0.50
C ILE A 166 -21.56 8.24 -0.66
N GLU A 167 -20.90 8.71 0.41
CA GLU A 167 -20.04 9.88 0.42
C GLU A 167 -18.60 9.39 0.25
N SER A 168 -17.83 10.02 -0.62
CA SER A 168 -16.45 9.62 -0.88
C SER A 168 -15.53 10.82 -0.88
N TYR A 169 -14.33 10.62 -0.35
CA TYR A 169 -13.33 11.64 -0.10
C TYR A 169 -11.98 11.14 -0.64
N VAL A 170 -11.27 12.03 -1.33
CA VAL A 170 -9.95 11.72 -1.89
C VAL A 170 -8.90 11.62 -0.79
N ASP A 171 -9.08 12.39 0.29
CA ASP A 171 -8.24 12.45 1.48
C ASP A 171 -9.07 12.13 2.72
N ASP A 172 -8.41 11.83 3.84
CA ASP A 172 -9.06 11.61 5.13
C ASP A 172 -9.87 12.85 5.55
N PRO A 173 -11.21 12.77 5.63
CA PRO A 173 -12.05 13.89 6.03
C PRO A 173 -12.11 14.06 7.56
N THR A 174 -11.49 13.19 8.35
CA THR A 174 -11.40 13.43 9.79
C THR A 174 -10.57 14.69 10.02
N PRO A 175 -11.10 15.67 10.78
CA PRO A 175 -10.26 16.76 11.23
C PRO A 175 -9.07 16.14 11.96
N PRO A 176 -7.83 16.58 11.69
CA PRO A 176 -6.69 16.14 12.49
C PRO A 176 -6.96 16.59 13.93
N ILE A 177 -7.44 15.68 14.79
CA ILE A 177 -7.74 15.98 16.18
C ILE A 177 -6.46 16.55 16.81
N ARG A 178 -6.55 17.74 17.42
CA ARG A 178 -5.47 18.20 18.31
C ARG A 178 -6.08 18.79 19.58
N ASP A 179 -5.68 18.18 20.71
CA ASP A 179 -5.51 18.51 22.15
C ASP A 179 -6.51 19.30 23.05
N ASP A 180 -6.22 19.30 24.37
CA ASP A 180 -6.98 19.86 25.50
C ASP A 180 -6.86 21.40 25.67
N ASN A 181 -5.97 22.04 24.92
CA ASN A 181 -6.03 23.46 24.54
C ASN A 181 -6.11 23.58 22.99
N GLY A 182 -6.55 22.51 22.35
CA GLY A 182 -6.03 22.06 21.08
C GLY A 182 -6.89 22.44 19.88
N TYR A 183 -6.21 23.15 19.00
CA TYR A 183 -6.77 23.63 17.76
C TYR A 183 -6.68 22.55 16.68
N VAL A 184 -7.82 22.29 16.03
CA VAL A 184 -7.79 22.11 14.57
C VAL A 184 -7.75 23.53 14.00
N SER A 185 -6.58 24.05 13.57
CA SER A 185 -6.54 25.32 12.85
C SER A 185 -7.26 25.16 11.51
N ALA A 186 -8.24 26.02 11.23
CA ALA A 186 -8.95 26.08 9.96
C ALA A 186 -8.03 26.40 8.78
#